data_AF-A0A3E2TKL4-F1
#
_entry.id   AF-A0A3E2TKL4-F1
#
_cell.length_a   1.000
_cell.length_b   1.000
_cell.length_c   1.000
_cell.angle_alpha   90.00
_cell.angle_beta   90.00
_cell.angle_gamma   90.00
#
_symmetry.space_group_name_H-M   'P 1'
#
loop_
_entity.id
_entity.type
_entity.pdbx_description
1 polymer ?
#
loop_
_entity_poly.entity_id
_entity_poly.type
_entity_poly.pdbx_seq_one_letter_code
_entity_poly.pdbx_strand_id
1 'polypeptide(L)'
;MPFDRRDYPVSMKNLDKEVRDKAIDIANAMIEEGYDDDNAIPIAISQAKDWAADASTSELKKIRKKDLKDHDKPYGKSAARLQDSDVIVSYNYDKKMWQVESKGASQVEGYYDSKKEATHRAKEIADNKQSKVITRTKEESK
;
A
#
# COMPACT_ATOMS: atom_id res chain seq x y z
N MET A 1 19.41 6.41 -2.59
CA MET A 1 19.43 7.53 -1.63
C MET A 1 18.08 8.23 -1.73
N PRO A 2 17.43 8.63 -0.63
CA PRO A 2 16.12 9.27 -0.70
C PRO A 2 16.22 10.72 -1.20
N PHE A 3 15.30 11.11 -2.09
CA PHE A 3 15.15 12.47 -2.59
C PHE A 3 14.67 13.42 -1.50
N ASP A 4 14.98 14.71 -1.64
CA ASP A 4 14.54 15.76 -0.71
C ASP A 4 14.16 17.07 -1.45
N ARG A 5 13.80 18.13 -0.72
CA ARG A 5 13.38 19.42 -1.31
C ARG A 5 14.48 20.20 -2.04
N ARG A 6 15.74 19.81 -1.88
CA ARG A 6 16.95 20.39 -2.46
C ARG A 6 17.54 19.46 -3.53
N ASP A 7 17.38 18.15 -3.35
CA ASP A 7 17.93 17.10 -4.21
C ASP A 7 16.81 16.16 -4.68
N TYR A 8 16.20 16.52 -5.81
CA TYR A 8 15.09 15.78 -6.43
C TYR A 8 15.31 15.67 -7.95
N PRO A 9 14.64 14.71 -8.62
CA PRO A 9 14.78 14.50 -10.05
C PRO A 9 14.40 15.72 -10.88
N VAL A 10 15.09 15.96 -11.99
CA VAL A 10 14.84 17.11 -12.88
C VAL A 10 13.40 17.14 -13.39
N SER A 11 12.77 15.98 -13.57
CA SER A 11 11.36 15.83 -13.95
C SER A 11 10.38 16.50 -12.96
N MET A 12 10.76 16.64 -11.69
CA MET A 12 9.93 17.27 -10.66
C MET A 12 10.13 18.79 -10.53
N LYS A 13 11.12 19.38 -11.22
CA LYS A 13 11.50 20.80 -11.08
C LYS A 13 10.37 21.78 -11.36
N ASN A 14 9.53 21.45 -12.34
CA ASN A 14 8.43 22.30 -12.82
C ASN A 14 7.07 21.99 -12.17
N LEU A 15 7.04 21.10 -11.16
CA LEU A 15 5.82 20.80 -10.42
C LEU A 15 5.59 21.85 -9.32
N ASP A 16 4.33 22.06 -8.96
CA ASP A 16 3.98 22.86 -7.77
C ASP A 16 4.65 22.28 -6.52
N LYS A 17 4.91 23.13 -5.53
CA LYS A 17 5.73 22.76 -4.36
C LYS A 17 5.10 21.60 -3.58
N GLU A 18 3.78 21.64 -3.43
CA GLU A 18 2.98 20.64 -2.73
C GLU A 18 2.98 19.30 -3.49
N VAL A 19 2.79 19.37 -4.81
CA VAL A 19 2.81 18.20 -5.71
C VAL A 19 4.19 17.55 -5.72
N ARG A 20 5.25 18.35 -5.79
CA ARG A 20 6.64 17.89 -5.74
C ARG A 20 6.96 17.23 -4.41
N ASP A 21 6.62 17.88 -3.29
CA ASP A 21 6.87 17.32 -1.96
C ASP A 21 6.13 15.97 -1.81
N LYS A 22 4.91 15.85 -2.36
CA LYS A 22 4.17 14.58 -2.37
C LYS A 22 4.78 13.53 -3.31
N ALA A 23 5.25 13.94 -4.49
CA ALA A 23 5.90 13.04 -5.43
C ALA A 23 7.21 12.47 -4.87
N ILE A 24 8.00 13.31 -4.17
CA ILE A 24 9.21 12.87 -3.46
C ILE A 24 8.85 11.84 -2.39
N ASP A 25 7.81 12.10 -1.58
CA ASP A 25 7.32 11.19 -0.53
C ASP A 25 6.94 9.80 -1.08
N ILE A 26 6.19 9.78 -2.20
CA ILE A 26 5.77 8.53 -2.84
C ILE A 26 6.97 7.83 -3.50
N ALA A 27 7.83 8.55 -4.22
CA ALA A 27 8.99 7.97 -4.89
C ALA A 27 9.96 7.33 -3.90
N ASN A 28 10.26 8.02 -2.78
CA ASN A 28 11.12 7.47 -1.73
C ASN A 28 10.55 6.18 -1.13
N ALA A 29 9.22 6.12 -0.93
CA ALA A 29 8.55 4.93 -0.44
C ALA A 29 8.65 3.76 -1.44
N MET A 30 8.44 4.02 -2.74
CA MET A 30 8.56 3.00 -3.78
C MET A 30 10.00 2.47 -3.92
N ILE A 31 10.99 3.36 -3.84
CA ILE A 31 12.40 2.98 -3.91
C ILE A 31 12.80 2.14 -2.69
N GLU A 32 12.30 2.48 -1.49
CA GLU A 32 12.51 1.63 -0.31
C GLU A 32 11.85 0.24 -0.47
N GLU A 33 10.75 0.17 -1.23
CA GLU A 33 10.07 -1.09 -1.57
C GLU A 33 10.77 -1.88 -2.69
N GLY A 34 11.83 -1.34 -3.30
CA GLY A 34 12.65 -2.03 -4.29
C GLY A 34 12.33 -1.68 -5.74
N TYR A 35 11.52 -0.65 -5.99
CA TYR A 35 11.30 -0.13 -7.34
C TYR A 35 12.51 0.68 -7.80
N ASP A 36 12.86 0.56 -9.08
CA ASP A 36 13.86 1.42 -9.72
C ASP A 36 13.36 2.86 -9.84
N ASP A 37 14.26 3.83 -9.69
CA ASP A 37 13.99 5.26 -9.80
C ASP A 37 13.26 5.61 -11.11
N ASP A 38 13.67 5.01 -12.23
CA ASP A 38 13.09 5.24 -13.56
C ASP A 38 11.60 4.86 -13.64
N ASN A 39 11.17 3.88 -12.84
CA ASN A 39 9.77 3.46 -12.73
C ASN A 39 9.03 4.22 -11.61
N ALA A 40 9.69 4.42 -10.47
CA ALA A 40 9.11 5.07 -9.30
C ALA A 40 8.78 6.54 -9.56
N ILE A 41 9.66 7.28 -10.24
CA ILE A 41 9.51 8.73 -10.43
C ILE A 41 8.26 9.09 -11.25
N PRO A 42 8.01 8.52 -12.45
CA PRO A 42 6.81 8.84 -13.23
C PRO A 42 5.51 8.47 -12.50
N ILE A 43 5.47 7.31 -11.86
CA ILE A 43 4.32 6.83 -11.10
C ILE A 43 4.02 7.77 -9.93
N ALA A 44 5.05 8.14 -9.17
CA ALA A 44 4.94 9.07 -8.05
C ALA A 44 4.44 10.46 -8.48
N ILE A 45 4.92 10.97 -9.61
CA ILE A 45 4.44 12.25 -10.17
C ILE A 45 2.95 12.17 -10.53
N SER A 46 2.51 11.07 -11.15
CA SER A 46 1.09 10.89 -11.50
C SER A 46 0.22 10.87 -10.25
N GLN A 47 0.55 10.01 -9.28
CA GLN A 47 -0.20 9.89 -8.03
C GLN A 47 -0.21 11.18 -7.22
N ALA A 48 0.89 11.95 -7.23
CA ALA A 48 0.96 13.22 -6.52
C ALA A 48 0.08 14.30 -7.15
N LYS A 49 -0.07 14.31 -8.48
CA LYS A 49 -0.98 15.24 -9.18
C LYS A 49 -2.44 14.91 -8.86
N ASP A 50 -2.80 13.64 -8.92
CA ASP A 50 -4.15 13.17 -8.59
C ASP A 50 -4.50 13.52 -7.13
N TRP A 51 -3.59 13.22 -6.21
CA TRP A 51 -3.74 13.61 -4.81
C TRP A 51 -3.93 15.11 -4.63
N ALA A 52 -3.12 15.94 -5.30
CA ALA A 52 -3.21 17.40 -5.14
C ALA A 52 -4.50 18.00 -5.69
N ALA A 53 -5.15 17.35 -6.67
CA ALA A 53 -6.44 17.78 -7.20
C ALA A 53 -7.57 17.64 -6.16
N ASP A 54 -7.51 16.58 -5.33
CA ASP A 54 -8.51 16.30 -4.29
C ASP A 54 -8.09 16.76 -2.88
N ALA A 55 -6.82 17.11 -2.68
CA ALA A 55 -6.25 17.43 -1.37
C ALA A 55 -6.84 18.70 -0.75
N SER A 56 -7.16 18.62 0.53
CA SER A 56 -7.55 19.79 1.32
C SER A 56 -6.36 20.71 1.61
N THR A 57 -6.63 21.99 1.88
CA THR A 57 -5.58 22.97 2.24
C THR A 57 -4.77 22.57 3.47
N SER A 58 -5.37 21.80 4.39
CA SER A 58 -4.70 21.23 5.56
C SER A 58 -3.69 20.16 5.17
N GLU A 59 -4.03 19.29 4.22
CA GLU A 59 -3.13 18.24 3.71
C GLU A 59 -1.97 18.81 2.91
N LEU A 60 -2.23 19.82 2.07
CA LEU A 60 -1.20 20.58 1.37
C LEU A 60 -0.20 21.21 2.36
N LYS A 61 -0.67 21.79 3.47
CA LYS A 61 0.23 22.31 4.52
C LYS A 61 0.98 21.22 5.25
N LYS A 62 0.35 20.05 5.45
CA LYS A 62 0.97 18.91 6.14
C LYS A 62 2.14 18.36 5.34
N ILE A 63 1.98 18.14 4.03
CA ILE A 63 3.07 17.62 3.19
C ILE A 63 4.25 18.58 3.14
N ARG A 64 4.00 19.89 3.11
CA ARG A 64 5.03 20.94 3.11
C ARG A 64 5.85 21.00 4.40
N LYS A 65 5.29 20.51 5.52
CA LYS A 65 5.96 20.47 6.84
C LYS A 65 6.60 19.12 7.14
N LYS A 66 6.24 18.06 6.40
CA LYS A 66 6.78 16.71 6.57
C LYS A 66 8.28 16.69 6.23
N ASP A 67 9.06 15.88 6.93
CA ASP A 67 10.40 15.51 6.47
C ASP A 67 10.27 14.49 5.33
N LEU A 68 10.84 14.81 4.18
CA LEU A 68 10.73 13.97 2.99
C LEU A 68 11.80 12.87 2.94
N LYS A 69 12.87 13.00 3.74
CA LYS A 69 13.89 11.95 3.91
C LYS A 69 13.47 10.89 4.90
N ASP A 70 12.73 11.33 5.91
CA ASP A 70 12.17 10.47 6.94
C ASP A 70 10.75 10.12 6.53
N HIS A 71 10.64 9.19 5.57
CA HIS A 71 9.37 8.54 5.39
C HIS A 71 9.18 7.63 6.61
N ASP A 72 8.38 8.08 7.57
CA ASP A 72 7.76 7.18 8.53
C ASP A 72 7.22 6.02 7.70
N LYS A 73 7.83 4.84 7.84
CA LYS A 73 7.27 3.60 7.29
C LYS A 73 5.81 3.64 7.69
N PRO A 74 4.85 3.68 6.74
CA PRO A 74 3.47 3.82 7.13
C PRO A 74 3.18 2.76 8.19
N TYR A 75 2.72 3.21 9.35
CA TYR A 75 2.27 2.32 10.41
C TYR A 75 1.05 1.59 9.83
N GLY A 76 1.31 0.40 9.29
CA GLY A 76 0.46 -0.27 8.32
C GLY A 76 1.19 -0.39 6.99
N LYS A 77 1.72 -1.58 6.70
CA LYS A 77 2.36 -1.92 5.43
C LYS A 77 1.48 -1.41 4.27
N SER A 78 2.04 -0.51 3.46
CA SER A 78 1.44 0.07 2.25
C SER A 78 0.80 -1.02 1.40
N ALA A 79 -0.33 -0.73 0.75
CA ALA A 79 -1.01 -1.65 -0.17
C ALA A 79 -0.06 -2.24 -1.25
N ALA A 80 1.02 -1.53 -1.58
CA ALA A 80 2.11 -2.00 -2.43
C ALA A 80 2.86 -3.23 -1.86
N ARG A 81 3.17 -3.30 -0.55
CA ARG A 81 3.76 -4.52 0.07
C ARG A 81 2.77 -5.68 0.19
N LEU A 82 1.47 -5.41 0.08
CA LEU A 82 0.44 -6.43 0.07
C LEU A 82 0.24 -7.06 -1.32
N GLN A 83 0.83 -6.49 -2.38
CA GLN A 83 0.74 -7.05 -3.72
C GLN A 83 1.36 -8.45 -3.80
N ASP A 84 2.45 -8.75 -3.08
CA ASP A 84 3.07 -10.08 -3.08
C ASP A 84 2.73 -10.91 -1.83
N SER A 85 1.85 -10.40 -0.96
CA SER A 85 1.55 -11.06 0.31
C SER A 85 0.66 -12.28 0.10
N ASP A 86 1.02 -13.39 0.76
CA ASP A 86 0.19 -14.60 0.81
C ASP A 86 -1.21 -14.25 1.34
N VAL A 87 -2.23 -14.90 0.79
CA VAL A 87 -3.62 -14.72 1.20
C VAL A 87 -3.98 -15.78 2.24
N ILE A 88 -4.48 -15.37 3.40
CA ILE A 88 -4.86 -16.24 4.50
C ILE A 88 -6.37 -16.42 4.53
N VAL A 89 -6.80 -17.67 4.66
CA VAL A 89 -8.19 -18.05 4.95
C VAL A 89 -8.25 -18.57 6.38
N SER A 90 -8.97 -17.87 7.25
CA SER A 90 -9.12 -18.21 8.67
C SER A 90 -10.59 -18.13 9.09
N TYR A 91 -10.95 -18.77 10.20
CA TYR A 91 -12.31 -18.70 10.74
C TYR A 91 -12.39 -17.62 11.81
N ASN A 92 -13.28 -16.64 11.62
CA ASN A 92 -13.55 -15.60 12.60
C ASN A 92 -14.61 -16.10 13.59
N TYR A 93 -14.21 -16.29 14.85
CA TYR A 93 -15.10 -16.81 15.89
C TYR A 93 -16.14 -15.80 16.38
N ASP A 94 -15.82 -14.51 16.39
CA ASP A 94 -16.75 -13.45 16.81
C ASP A 94 -17.91 -13.31 15.83
N LYS A 95 -17.62 -13.31 14.52
CA LYS A 95 -18.61 -13.21 13.45
C LYS A 95 -19.18 -14.56 13.02
N LYS A 96 -18.57 -15.67 13.43
CA LYS A 96 -18.91 -17.04 13.00
C LYS A 96 -18.85 -17.21 11.47
N MET A 97 -17.91 -16.55 10.81
CA MET A 97 -17.73 -16.55 9.36
C MET A 97 -16.29 -16.86 8.98
N TRP A 98 -16.07 -17.40 7.79
CA TRP A 98 -14.74 -17.49 7.20
C TRP A 98 -14.31 -16.11 6.73
N GLN A 99 -13.05 -15.76 6.99
CA GLN A 99 -12.48 -14.48 6.61
C GLN A 99 -11.29 -14.69 5.68
N VAL A 100 -11.12 -13.76 4.73
CA VAL A 100 -9.97 -13.72 3.82
C VAL A 100 -9.18 -12.47 4.12
N GLU A 101 -7.89 -12.60 4.38
CA GLU A 101 -7.02 -11.45 4.67
C GLU A 101 -5.65 -11.63 4.03
N SER A 102 -5.03 -10.55 3.58
CA SER A 102 -3.64 -10.60 3.13
C SER A 102 -2.71 -10.71 4.34
N LYS A 103 -1.64 -11.51 4.26
CA LYS A 103 -0.73 -11.77 5.39
C LYS A 103 -0.12 -10.47 5.94
N GLY A 104 -0.50 -10.11 7.16
CA GLY A 104 -0.04 -8.88 7.81
C GLY A 104 -0.85 -7.63 7.46
N ALA A 105 -1.99 -7.78 6.79
CA ALA A 105 -2.97 -6.72 6.64
C ALA A 105 -3.70 -6.48 7.97
N SER A 106 -4.05 -5.22 8.24
CA SER A 106 -4.90 -4.86 9.38
C SER A 106 -6.40 -4.98 9.06
N GLN A 107 -6.74 -5.18 7.79
CA GLN A 107 -8.12 -5.27 7.31
C GLN A 107 -8.34 -6.61 6.60
N VAL A 108 -9.54 -7.14 6.82
CA VAL A 108 -10.03 -8.35 6.16
C VAL A 108 -10.58 -7.95 4.79
N GLU A 109 -10.24 -8.71 3.75
CA GLU A 109 -10.69 -8.52 2.35
C GLU A 109 -12.18 -8.88 2.18
N GLY A 110 -12.68 -9.84 2.99
CA GLY A 110 -14.08 -10.23 2.99
C GLY A 110 -14.42 -11.32 4.01
N TYR A 111 -15.72 -11.45 4.30
CA TYR A 111 -16.30 -12.50 5.12
C TYR A 111 -17.22 -13.39 4.28
N TYR A 112 -17.24 -14.69 4.58
CA TYR A 112 -17.94 -15.71 3.81
C TYR A 112 -18.54 -16.76 4.74
N ASP A 113 -19.68 -17.33 4.34
CA ASP A 113 -20.36 -18.34 5.15
C ASP A 113 -19.66 -19.70 5.10
N SER A 114 -19.01 -20.00 3.97
CA SER A 114 -18.36 -21.29 3.75
C SER A 114 -16.87 -21.19 3.50
N LYS A 115 -16.12 -22.19 3.99
CA LYS A 115 -14.68 -22.32 3.72
C LYS A 115 -14.40 -22.33 2.23
N LYS A 116 -15.23 -23.06 1.47
CA LYS A 116 -15.07 -23.24 0.03
C LYS A 116 -15.10 -21.89 -0.70
N GLU A 117 -16.05 -21.03 -0.34
CA GLU A 117 -16.21 -19.69 -0.92
C GLU A 117 -15.05 -18.78 -0.56
N ALA A 118 -14.65 -18.74 0.73
CA ALA A 118 -13.48 -17.99 1.16
C ALA A 118 -12.19 -18.45 0.45
N THR A 119 -12.03 -19.77 0.26
CA THR A 119 -10.86 -20.33 -0.44
C THR A 119 -10.89 -20.00 -1.92
N HIS A 120 -12.06 -19.97 -2.55
CA HIS A 120 -12.20 -19.56 -3.94
C HIS A 120 -11.79 -18.10 -4.12
N ARG A 121 -12.35 -17.20 -3.30
CA ARG A 121 -11.95 -15.79 -3.30
C ARG A 121 -10.46 -15.61 -3.07
N ALA A 122 -9.91 -16.32 -2.07
CA ALA A 122 -8.50 -16.21 -1.75
C ALA A 122 -7.59 -16.61 -2.92
N LYS A 123 -7.99 -17.60 -3.73
CA LYS A 123 -7.26 -17.98 -4.96
C LYS A 123 -7.32 -16.88 -6.02
N GLU A 124 -8.48 -16.28 -6.26
CA GLU A 124 -8.59 -15.16 -7.22
C GLU A 124 -7.67 -13.99 -6.83
N ILE A 125 -7.64 -13.67 -5.54
CA ILE A 125 -6.79 -12.61 -5.00
C ILE A 125 -5.31 -13.01 -5.12
N ALA A 126 -4.97 -14.24 -4.77
CA ALA A 126 -3.60 -14.74 -4.84
C ALA A 126 -3.06 -14.81 -6.28
N ASP A 127 -3.89 -15.19 -7.25
CA ASP A 127 -3.51 -15.24 -8.67
C ASP A 127 -3.22 -13.84 -9.23
N ASN A 128 -4.04 -12.84 -8.87
CA ASN A 128 -3.79 -11.44 -9.23
C ASN A 128 -2.49 -10.90 -8.61
N LYS A 129 -2.17 -11.40 -7.41
CA LYS A 129 -1.02 -11.01 -6.58
C LYS A 129 0.24 -11.87 -6.81
N GLN A 130 0.16 -12.89 -7.67
CA GLN A 130 1.19 -13.91 -7.81
C GLN A 130 1.66 -14.52 -6.47
N SER A 131 0.76 -14.64 -5.49
CA SER A 131 1.06 -15.08 -4.12
C SER A 131 0.42 -16.44 -3.80
N LYS A 132 0.64 -16.97 -2.58
CA LYS A 132 0.11 -18.29 -2.17
C LYS A 132 -1.11 -18.15 -1.27
N VAL A 133 -2.00 -19.14 -1.34
CA VAL A 133 -3.12 -19.26 -0.40
C VAL A 133 -2.73 -20.13 0.79
N ILE A 134 -2.81 -19.57 1.99
CA ILE A 134 -2.63 -20.27 3.27
C ILE A 134 -4.00 -20.49 3.88
N THR A 135 -4.41 -21.75 3.99
CA THR A 135 -5.71 -22.11 4.57
C THR A 135 -5.53 -22.66 5.97
N ARG A 136 -6.09 -22.00 6.98
CA ARG A 136 -6.08 -22.49 8.37
C ARG A 136 -7.29 -23.38 8.67
N THR A 137 -7.13 -24.31 9.60
CA THR A 137 -8.26 -25.02 10.21
C THR A 137 -8.94 -24.13 11.26
N LYS A 138 -10.15 -24.50 11.69
CA LYS A 138 -10.86 -23.74 12.73
C LYS A 138 -10.04 -23.69 14.02
N GLU A 139 -9.45 -24.82 14.43
CA GLU A 139 -8.64 -24.93 15.65
C GLU A 139 -7.38 -24.05 15.61
N GLU A 140 -6.74 -23.94 14.44
CA GLU A 140 -5.58 -23.05 14.22
C GLU A 140 -5.96 -21.57 14.02
N SER A 141 -7.27 -21.27 13.93
CA SER A 141 -7.79 -19.90 13.76
C SER A 141 -8.27 -19.27 15.07
N LYS A 142 -8.07 -19.95 16.21
CA LYS A 142 -8.50 -19.50 17.54
C LYS A 142 -7.44 -18.65 18.22
#